data_AF-A0A3M1RIP5-F1
#
_entry.id   AF-A0A3M1RIP5-F1
#
_cell.length_a   1.000
_cell.length_b   1.000
_cell.length_c   1.000
_cell.angle_alpha   90.00
_cell.angle_beta   90.00
_cell.angle_gamma   90.00
#
_symmetry.space_group_name_H-M   'P 1'
#
loop_
_entity.id
_entity.type
_entity.pdbx_description
1 polymer ?
#
loop_
_entity_poly.entity_id
_entity_poly.type
_entity_poly.pdbx_seq_one_letter_code
_entity_poly.pdbx_strand_id
1 'polypeptide(L)'
;MRIRLSSPSTFVVIVVVGIFCTMHPTAQAAVVPDVGCTDAPRSDEYEIEVRQGNRRFPLFVYVTKSQWKTNRHPDTAWASFDFTGTVTVRVTRLRGKVEACRILPTSRHIQPRIVENAVEFEIDRPGFFSVEFENPPKHPLLVFANPPEKTRLEGGDPEVLYFGPGVHAPGEIQIAAGQTVYLARGAYVKGRIVGRNARGVCILGRGVLSGEDYPHRSGHLIALTGDSSD
;
A
#
# COMPACT_ATOMS: atom_id res chain seq x y z
N MET A 1 -10.68 35.24 -53.66
CA MET A 1 -11.67 35.36 -54.75
C MET A 1 -12.55 36.58 -54.48
N ARG A 2 -12.51 37.59 -55.36
CA ARG A 2 -13.41 38.77 -55.32
C ARG A 2 -14.85 38.29 -55.45
N ILE A 3 -15.75 38.75 -54.58
CA ILE A 3 -17.19 38.52 -54.75
C ILE A 3 -17.91 39.86 -54.66
N ARG A 4 -18.64 40.17 -55.75
CA ARG A 4 -19.53 41.32 -55.93
C ARG A 4 -20.72 41.23 -54.97
N LEU A 5 -21.18 42.38 -54.50
CA LEU A 5 -22.38 42.56 -53.67
C LEU A 5 -23.66 42.36 -54.51
N SER A 6 -24.59 41.55 -54.03
CA SER A 6 -25.99 41.53 -54.49
C SER A 6 -26.94 41.19 -53.34
N SER A 7 -27.84 42.15 -53.04
CA SER A 7 -29.13 42.05 -52.32
C SER A 7 -29.15 41.62 -50.83
N PRO A 8 -29.82 42.38 -49.93
CA PRO A 8 -29.97 41.97 -48.53
C PRO A 8 -31.16 41.02 -48.39
N SER A 9 -30.88 39.75 -48.12
CA SER A 9 -31.87 38.82 -47.55
C SER A 9 -31.56 38.66 -46.07
N THR A 10 -32.52 39.00 -45.22
CA THR A 10 -32.43 38.89 -43.76
C THR A 10 -32.21 37.43 -43.36
N PHE A 11 -30.99 37.09 -42.91
CA PHE A 11 -30.69 35.79 -42.31
C PHE A 11 -30.83 35.88 -40.79
N VAL A 12 -31.79 35.14 -40.24
CA VAL A 12 -31.86 34.87 -38.79
C VAL A 12 -30.73 33.88 -38.45
N VAL A 13 -29.70 34.35 -37.77
CA VAL A 13 -28.63 33.48 -37.25
C VAL A 13 -29.10 32.89 -35.93
N ILE A 14 -29.55 31.64 -35.95
CA ILE A 14 -29.78 30.87 -34.73
C ILE A 14 -28.41 30.39 -34.24
N VAL A 15 -27.85 31.05 -33.23
CA VAL A 15 -26.66 30.57 -32.52
C VAL A 15 -27.10 29.44 -31.59
N VAL A 16 -26.95 28.20 -32.05
CA VAL A 16 -27.05 27.03 -31.18
C VAL A 16 -25.77 26.99 -30.33
N VAL A 17 -25.84 27.52 -29.11
CA VAL A 17 -24.78 27.32 -28.12
C VAL A 17 -24.86 25.86 -27.68
N GLY A 18 -24.10 25.01 -28.36
CA GLY A 18 -23.87 23.64 -27.92
C GLY A 18 -23.17 23.68 -26.57
N ILE A 19 -23.90 23.36 -25.49
CA ILE A 19 -23.30 23.07 -24.20
C ILE A 19 -22.48 21.79 -24.39
N PHE A 20 -21.20 21.94 -24.71
CA PHE A 20 -20.23 20.85 -24.57
C PHE A 20 -20.05 20.65 -23.06
N CYS A 21 -20.88 19.76 -22.50
CA CYS A 21 -20.69 19.24 -21.17
C CYS A 21 -19.39 18.44 -21.20
N THR A 22 -18.28 19.06 -20.82
CA THR A 22 -17.01 18.38 -20.67
C THR A 22 -17.15 17.40 -19.52
N MET A 23 -17.44 16.14 -19.85
CA MET A 23 -17.30 15.03 -18.91
C MET A 23 -15.84 14.97 -18.49
N HIS A 24 -15.52 15.62 -17.38
CA HIS A 24 -14.28 15.36 -16.69
C HIS A 24 -14.35 13.90 -16.23
N PRO A 25 -13.38 13.03 -16.59
CA PRO A 25 -13.31 11.72 -16.00
C PRO A 25 -13.22 11.92 -14.49
N THR A 26 -14.29 11.56 -13.79
CA THR A 26 -14.28 11.54 -12.33
C THR A 26 -13.20 10.54 -11.98
N ALA A 27 -12.13 10.99 -11.32
CA ALA A 27 -11.09 10.10 -10.82
C ALA A 27 -11.80 9.00 -10.03
N GLN A 28 -11.88 7.80 -10.60
CA GLN A 28 -12.74 6.77 -10.05
C GLN A 28 -12.19 6.40 -8.68
N ALA A 29 -13.01 6.58 -7.65
CA ALA A 29 -12.72 6.09 -6.31
C ALA A 29 -12.38 4.59 -6.43
N ALA A 30 -11.16 4.23 -6.09
CA ALA A 30 -10.63 2.90 -6.33
C ALA A 30 -9.87 2.44 -5.09
N VAL A 31 -10.16 1.21 -4.65
CA VAL A 31 -9.38 0.47 -3.66
C VAL A 31 -8.62 -0.63 -4.39
N VAL A 32 -7.32 -0.73 -4.14
CA VAL A 32 -6.46 -1.82 -4.61
C VAL A 32 -5.98 -2.59 -3.37
N PRO A 33 -6.63 -3.71 -3.00
CA PRO A 33 -6.25 -4.48 -1.83
C PRO A 33 -4.93 -5.21 -2.04
N ASP A 34 -4.08 -5.30 -1.02
CA ASP A 34 -3.11 -6.38 -0.96
C ASP A 34 -3.79 -7.66 -0.50
N VAL A 35 -3.89 -8.63 -1.41
CA VAL A 35 -4.46 -9.96 -1.16
C VAL A 35 -3.41 -10.98 -0.73
N GLY A 36 -2.15 -10.56 -0.60
CA GLY A 36 -1.03 -11.38 -0.16
C GLY A 36 -0.73 -12.54 -1.11
N CYS A 37 -0.10 -13.58 -0.55
CA CYS A 37 0.11 -14.87 -1.21
C CYS A 37 -0.06 -16.02 -0.21
N THR A 38 -0.39 -17.21 -0.73
CA THR A 38 -0.79 -18.38 0.08
C THR A 38 0.24 -18.80 1.12
N ASP A 39 1.54 -18.63 0.83
CA ASP A 39 2.63 -19.12 1.69
C ASP A 39 3.25 -18.03 2.58
N ALA A 40 2.77 -16.80 2.51
CA ALA A 40 3.21 -15.74 3.42
C ALA A 40 2.63 -15.96 4.83
N PRO A 41 3.37 -15.62 5.91
CA PRO A 41 2.84 -15.68 7.26
C PRO A 41 1.58 -14.81 7.42
N ARG A 42 0.46 -15.43 7.82
CA ARG A 42 -0.84 -14.77 8.04
C ARG A 42 -1.19 -14.68 9.52
N SER A 43 -1.73 -13.55 9.94
CA SER A 43 -2.25 -13.35 11.30
C SER A 43 -3.46 -14.26 11.57
N ASP A 44 -3.52 -14.82 12.77
CA ASP A 44 -4.65 -15.56 13.34
C ASP A 44 -5.43 -14.73 14.37
N GLU A 45 -5.08 -13.44 14.53
CA GLU A 45 -5.69 -12.52 15.50
C GLU A 45 -6.72 -11.58 14.84
N TYR A 46 -6.53 -11.24 13.55
CA TYR A 46 -7.31 -10.20 12.87
C TYR A 46 -7.72 -10.55 11.44
N GLU A 47 -8.91 -10.09 11.05
CA GLU A 47 -9.36 -9.98 9.66
C GLU A 47 -9.64 -8.52 9.32
N ILE A 48 -9.32 -8.11 8.09
CA ILE A 48 -9.52 -6.72 7.64
C ILE A 48 -10.25 -6.71 6.30
N GLU A 49 -11.27 -5.87 6.22
CA GLU A 49 -12.02 -5.58 5.01
C GLU A 49 -12.09 -4.06 4.82
N VAL A 50 -11.79 -3.59 3.61
CA VAL A 50 -12.01 -2.20 3.21
C VAL A 50 -13.31 -2.11 2.42
N ARG A 51 -14.12 -1.09 2.67
CA ARG A 51 -15.39 -0.86 1.98
C ARG A 51 -15.38 0.49 1.28
N GLN A 52 -15.89 0.50 0.05
CA GLN A 52 -16.10 1.73 -0.72
C GLN A 52 -17.39 1.61 -1.53
N GLY A 53 -18.41 2.41 -1.17
CA GLY A 53 -19.77 2.22 -1.67
C GLY A 53 -20.29 0.82 -1.33
N ASN A 54 -20.81 0.12 -2.33
CA ASN A 54 -21.32 -1.26 -2.16
C ASN A 54 -20.24 -2.35 -2.30
N ARG A 55 -18.98 -1.97 -2.53
CA ARG A 55 -17.87 -2.91 -2.76
C ARG A 55 -17.13 -3.19 -1.46
N ARG A 56 -16.68 -4.44 -1.34
CA ARG A 56 -15.91 -4.95 -0.20
C ARG A 56 -14.62 -5.57 -0.70
N PHE A 57 -13.53 -5.26 -0.02
CA PHE A 57 -12.17 -5.65 -0.39
C PHE A 57 -11.49 -6.29 0.82
N PRO A 58 -11.49 -7.63 0.93
CA PRO A 58 -10.71 -8.29 1.98
C PRO A 58 -9.22 -8.04 1.76
N LEU A 59 -8.48 -7.84 2.86
CA LEU A 59 -7.03 -7.71 2.84
C LEU A 59 -6.36 -8.95 3.41
N PHE A 60 -5.17 -9.25 2.92
CA PHE A 60 -4.27 -10.15 3.62
C PHE A 60 -3.66 -9.44 4.82
N VAL A 61 -3.72 -10.10 5.98
CA VAL A 61 -3.14 -9.61 7.22
C VAL A 61 -1.87 -10.43 7.48
N TYR A 62 -0.73 -9.86 7.12
CA TYR A 62 0.57 -10.45 7.41
C TYR A 62 0.86 -10.45 8.91
N VAL A 63 1.76 -11.33 9.35
CA VAL A 63 2.27 -11.34 10.73
C VAL A 63 3.77 -11.60 10.77
N THR A 64 4.45 -10.99 11.72
CA THR A 64 5.82 -11.36 12.08
C THR A 64 5.86 -11.72 13.56
N LYS A 65 6.49 -12.85 13.90
CA LYS A 65 6.69 -13.26 15.29
C LYS A 65 7.96 -12.62 15.82
N SER A 66 7.93 -12.23 17.09
CA SER A 66 9.10 -11.66 17.76
C SER A 66 10.22 -12.69 17.87
N GLN A 67 11.41 -12.31 17.41
CA GLN A 67 12.57 -13.21 17.36
C GLN A 67 13.59 -12.94 18.48
N TRP A 68 13.40 -11.91 19.30
CA TRP A 68 14.35 -11.53 20.35
C TRP A 68 13.69 -11.34 21.72
N LYS A 69 14.43 -11.72 22.77
CA LYS A 69 13.92 -11.76 24.16
C LYS A 69 13.50 -10.40 24.73
N THR A 70 13.95 -9.29 24.14
CA THR A 70 13.57 -7.94 24.60
C THR A 70 12.37 -7.37 23.85
N ASN A 71 11.82 -8.09 22.87
CA ASN A 71 10.55 -7.70 22.25
C ASN A 71 9.43 -7.74 23.29
N ARG A 72 8.63 -6.67 23.34
CA ARG A 72 7.53 -6.53 24.32
C ARG A 72 6.24 -7.23 23.89
N HIS A 73 6.09 -7.53 22.61
CA HIS A 73 4.92 -8.15 22.01
C HIS A 73 5.33 -9.50 21.40
N PRO A 74 4.48 -10.54 21.45
CA PRO A 74 4.79 -11.83 20.84
C PRO A 74 4.86 -11.77 19.30
N ASP A 75 4.14 -10.83 18.70
CA ASP A 75 4.08 -10.61 17.26
C ASP A 75 3.65 -9.19 16.91
N THR A 76 3.65 -8.89 15.62
CA THR A 76 3.05 -7.68 15.03
C THR A 76 2.38 -8.08 13.72
N ALA A 77 1.13 -7.67 13.53
CA ALA A 77 0.37 -7.88 12.30
C ALA A 77 0.29 -6.60 11.46
N TRP A 78 0.15 -6.74 10.15
CA TRP A 78 -0.12 -5.59 9.28
C TRP A 78 -0.91 -5.96 8.02
N ALA A 79 -1.58 -4.97 7.44
CA ALA A 79 -2.20 -5.07 6.12
C ALA A 79 -1.95 -3.80 5.30
N SER A 80 -2.02 -3.93 3.97
CA SER A 80 -1.75 -2.84 3.04
C SER A 80 -2.79 -2.75 1.94
N PHE A 81 -3.12 -1.55 1.51
CA PHE A 81 -3.94 -1.29 0.34
C PHE A 81 -3.66 0.11 -0.22
N ASP A 82 -3.99 0.34 -1.47
CA ASP A 82 -3.98 1.69 -2.06
C ASP A 82 -5.42 2.17 -2.21
N PHE A 83 -5.67 3.46 -2.03
CA PHE A 83 -7.00 4.01 -2.23
C PHE A 83 -7.04 5.47 -2.70
N THR A 84 -8.17 5.84 -3.30
CA THR A 84 -8.62 7.22 -3.50
C THR A 84 -10.00 7.43 -2.90
N GLY A 85 -10.30 8.68 -2.52
CA GLY A 85 -11.58 9.04 -1.92
C GLY A 85 -11.73 8.52 -0.49
N THR A 86 -12.98 8.36 -0.06
CA THR A 86 -13.32 7.91 1.29
C THR A 86 -13.55 6.40 1.31
N VAL A 87 -13.04 5.73 2.35
CA VAL A 87 -13.26 4.29 2.60
C VAL A 87 -13.55 4.02 4.07
N THR A 88 -14.31 2.97 4.33
CA THR A 88 -14.46 2.42 5.68
C THR A 88 -13.53 1.23 5.83
N VAL A 89 -12.67 1.25 6.85
CA VAL A 89 -11.86 0.10 7.25
C VAL A 89 -12.60 -0.63 8.36
N ARG A 90 -12.85 -1.93 8.17
CA ARG A 90 -13.39 -2.82 9.20
C ARG A 90 -12.32 -3.80 9.63
N VAL A 91 -12.01 -3.83 10.92
CA VAL A 91 -11.09 -4.77 11.54
C VAL A 91 -11.87 -5.67 12.47
N THR A 92 -11.93 -6.96 12.18
CA THR A 92 -12.56 -7.97 13.04
C THR A 92 -11.50 -8.63 13.90
N ARG A 93 -11.73 -8.69 15.22
CA ARG A 93 -10.90 -9.48 16.14
C ARG A 93 -11.35 -10.94 16.09
N LEU A 94 -10.45 -11.85 15.78
CA LEU A 94 -10.74 -13.29 15.67
C LEU A 94 -10.72 -13.99 17.03
N ARG A 95 -9.98 -13.44 17.99
CA ARG A 95 -9.81 -14.00 19.34
C ARG A 95 -10.09 -12.97 20.41
N GLY A 96 -10.88 -13.35 21.40
CA GLY A 96 -11.30 -12.46 22.47
C GLY A 96 -12.37 -11.46 22.02
N LYS A 97 -12.66 -10.49 22.89
CA LYS A 97 -13.71 -9.48 22.69
C LYS A 97 -13.11 -8.11 22.37
N VAL A 98 -13.87 -7.29 21.66
CA VAL A 98 -13.58 -5.86 21.48
C VAL A 98 -14.35 -5.06 22.53
N GLU A 99 -13.64 -4.48 23.49
CA GLU A 99 -14.23 -3.63 24.53
C GLU A 99 -13.91 -2.14 24.31
N ALA A 100 -12.73 -1.87 23.75
CA ALA A 100 -12.25 -0.55 23.40
C ALA A 100 -11.43 -0.63 22.11
N CYS A 101 -11.29 0.51 21.43
CA CYS A 101 -10.34 0.65 20.35
C CYS A 101 -9.88 2.10 20.25
N ARG A 102 -8.59 2.30 19.99
CA ARG A 102 -8.03 3.59 19.55
C ARG A 102 -7.33 3.45 18.22
N ILE A 103 -7.41 4.49 17.39
CA ILE A 103 -6.69 4.60 16.12
C ILE A 103 -5.58 5.63 16.29
N LEU A 104 -4.33 5.24 16.05
CA LEU A 104 -3.18 6.15 16.04
C LEU A 104 -2.74 6.46 14.60
N PRO A 105 -2.15 7.64 14.34
CA PRO A 105 -1.92 8.73 15.30
C PRO A 105 -3.21 9.48 15.65
N THR A 106 -3.36 9.89 16.91
CA THR A 106 -4.55 10.62 17.40
C THR A 106 -4.76 11.97 16.73
N SER A 107 -3.70 12.56 16.15
CA SER A 107 -3.77 13.79 15.35
C SER A 107 -4.62 13.68 14.08
N ARG A 108 -4.99 12.46 13.67
CA ARG A 108 -5.93 12.23 12.56
C ARG A 108 -7.40 12.33 12.99
N HIS A 109 -7.67 12.43 14.29
CA HIS A 109 -9.03 12.57 14.86
C HIS A 109 -10.03 11.51 14.36
N ILE A 110 -9.54 10.30 14.06
CA ILE A 110 -10.36 9.18 13.59
C ILE A 110 -11.10 8.60 14.79
N GLN A 111 -12.43 8.53 14.70
CA GLN A 111 -13.29 7.95 15.71
C GLN A 111 -13.70 6.53 15.31
N PRO A 112 -13.18 5.48 15.98
CA PRO A 112 -13.61 4.12 15.73
C PRO A 112 -14.99 3.85 16.33
N ARG A 113 -15.79 3.05 15.61
CA ARG A 113 -17.07 2.52 16.09
C ARG A 113 -16.95 1.01 16.28
N ILE A 114 -17.30 0.51 17.45
CA ILE A 114 -17.39 -0.93 17.71
C ILE A 114 -18.72 -1.45 17.16
N VAL A 115 -18.65 -2.50 16.34
CA VAL A 115 -19.78 -3.20 15.75
C VAL A 115 -19.57 -4.69 15.97
N GLU A 116 -20.32 -5.27 16.92
CA GLU A 116 -20.12 -6.66 17.37
C GLU A 116 -18.67 -6.89 17.85
N ASN A 117 -17.94 -7.83 17.24
CA ASN A 117 -16.53 -8.08 17.53
C ASN A 117 -15.56 -7.41 16.53
N ALA A 118 -16.02 -6.35 15.86
CA ALA A 118 -15.24 -5.59 14.91
C ALA A 118 -15.20 -4.11 15.27
N VAL A 119 -14.21 -3.42 14.72
CA VAL A 119 -14.08 -1.96 14.75
C VAL A 119 -14.16 -1.44 13.33
N GLU A 120 -14.98 -0.42 13.13
CA GLU A 120 -15.10 0.30 11.87
C GLU A 120 -14.63 1.74 12.05
N PHE A 121 -13.85 2.25 11.11
CA PHE A 121 -13.49 3.67 11.06
C PHE A 121 -13.34 4.13 9.62
N GLU A 122 -13.56 5.43 9.39
CA GLU A 122 -13.47 6.04 8.08
C GLU A 122 -12.13 6.75 7.90
N ILE A 123 -11.57 6.65 6.70
CA ILE A 123 -10.42 7.45 6.26
C ILE A 123 -10.69 8.03 4.87
N ASP A 124 -10.23 9.25 4.64
CA ASP A 124 -10.35 10.00 3.39
C ASP A 124 -8.99 10.35 2.75
N ARG A 125 -7.91 10.01 3.45
CA ARG A 125 -6.54 10.38 3.10
C ARG A 125 -5.55 9.26 3.43
N PRO A 126 -4.54 9.05 2.59
CA PRO A 126 -3.47 8.11 2.88
C PRO A 126 -2.79 8.34 4.24
N GLY A 127 -2.36 7.25 4.84
CA GLY A 127 -1.74 7.24 6.16
C GLY A 127 -1.38 5.84 6.63
N PHE A 128 -0.58 5.82 7.69
CA PHE A 128 -0.22 4.61 8.41
C PHE A 128 -0.85 4.67 9.79
N PHE A 129 -1.59 3.63 10.14
CA PHE A 129 -2.41 3.61 11.34
C PHE A 129 -2.03 2.44 12.25
N SER A 130 -2.06 2.67 13.57
CA SER A 130 -2.08 1.60 14.57
C SER A 130 -3.52 1.42 15.03
N VAL A 131 -4.03 0.19 15.01
CA VAL A 131 -5.36 -0.17 15.51
C VAL A 131 -5.18 -0.93 16.82
N GLU A 132 -5.52 -0.29 17.93
CA GLU A 132 -5.17 -0.80 19.26
C GLU A 132 -6.41 -1.07 20.10
N PHE A 133 -6.66 -2.35 20.37
CA PHE A 133 -7.80 -2.86 21.14
C PHE A 133 -7.58 -2.82 22.66
N GLU A 134 -6.32 -2.74 23.08
CA GLU A 134 -5.93 -2.58 24.48
C GLU A 134 -4.66 -1.72 24.60
N ASN A 135 -4.34 -1.24 25.81
CA ASN A 135 -3.16 -0.41 26.07
C ASN A 135 -2.32 -0.96 27.23
N PRO A 136 -1.08 -1.43 26.99
CA PRO A 136 -0.43 -1.56 25.69
C PRO A 136 -1.09 -2.66 24.82
N PRO A 137 -1.00 -2.57 23.48
CA PRO A 137 -1.54 -3.62 22.60
C PRO A 137 -0.84 -4.96 22.86
N LYS A 138 -1.56 -6.06 23.02
CA LYS A 138 -0.92 -7.38 23.14
C LYS A 138 -0.43 -7.87 21.79
N HIS A 139 -1.27 -7.77 20.77
CA HIS A 139 -0.99 -8.12 19.38
C HIS A 139 -1.12 -6.86 18.51
N PRO A 140 -0.06 -6.03 18.36
CA PRO A 140 -0.12 -4.81 17.55
C PRO A 140 -0.60 -5.07 16.13
N LEU A 141 -1.45 -4.18 15.62
CA LEU A 141 -1.95 -4.20 14.25
C LEU A 141 -1.68 -2.87 13.55
N LEU A 142 -0.98 -2.94 12.41
CA LEU A 142 -0.70 -1.80 11.55
C LEU A 142 -1.51 -1.84 10.25
N VAL A 143 -2.05 -0.70 9.82
CA VAL A 143 -2.79 -0.58 8.56
C VAL A 143 -2.09 0.46 7.68
N PHE A 144 -1.58 0.02 6.53
CA PHE A 144 -0.92 0.88 5.54
C PHE A 144 -1.88 1.23 4.41
N ALA A 145 -2.52 2.39 4.52
CA ALA A 145 -3.45 2.90 3.53
C ALA A 145 -2.72 3.91 2.62
N ASN A 146 -2.24 3.44 1.47
CA ASN A 146 -1.35 4.17 0.59
C ASN A 146 -2.11 5.00 -0.46
N PRO A 147 -1.48 6.05 -1.02
CA PRO A 147 -1.97 6.61 -2.28
C PRO A 147 -1.80 5.60 -3.41
N PRO A 148 -2.49 5.78 -4.56
CA PRO A 148 -2.27 4.97 -5.75
C PRO A 148 -0.78 4.92 -6.13
N GLU A 149 -0.30 3.72 -6.43
CA GLU A 149 1.05 3.51 -6.93
C GLU A 149 1.30 4.28 -8.24
N LYS A 150 2.26 5.20 -8.21
CA LYS A 150 2.60 6.06 -9.37
C LYS A 150 3.50 5.35 -10.38
N THR A 151 4.37 4.48 -9.90
CA THR A 151 5.40 3.81 -10.70
C THR A 151 5.26 2.31 -10.48
N ARG A 152 4.46 1.68 -11.35
CA ARG A 152 4.41 0.22 -11.45
C ARG A 152 5.36 -0.20 -12.55
N LEU A 153 6.39 -0.93 -12.18
CA LEU A 153 7.26 -1.57 -13.16
C LEU A 153 6.69 -2.94 -13.52
N GLU A 154 6.84 -3.33 -14.77
CA GLU A 154 6.52 -4.68 -15.25
C GLU A 154 7.82 -5.42 -15.50
N GLY A 155 7.77 -6.76 -15.48
CA GLY A 155 8.95 -7.57 -15.81
C GLY A 155 9.37 -7.37 -17.27
N GLY A 156 10.67 -7.51 -17.54
CA GLY A 156 11.23 -7.49 -18.90
C GLY A 156 12.33 -6.47 -19.14
N ASP A 157 12.50 -5.49 -18.24
CA ASP A 157 13.65 -4.60 -18.24
C ASP A 157 14.86 -5.31 -17.58
N PRO A 158 16.01 -5.47 -18.26
CA PRO A 158 17.20 -6.11 -17.69
C PRO A 158 17.80 -5.35 -16.50
N GLU A 159 17.49 -4.06 -16.34
CA GLU A 159 17.94 -3.25 -15.19
C GLU A 159 17.00 -3.40 -13.97
N VAL A 160 15.87 -4.08 -14.13
CA VAL A 160 14.88 -4.29 -13.06
C VAL A 160 14.89 -5.74 -12.59
N LEU A 161 15.34 -5.95 -11.36
CA LEU A 161 15.11 -7.19 -10.64
C LEU A 161 13.66 -7.20 -10.11
N TYR A 162 12.77 -7.87 -10.86
CA TYR A 162 11.34 -7.91 -10.58
C TYR A 162 10.93 -9.13 -9.76
N PHE A 163 10.25 -8.91 -8.63
CA PHE A 163 9.59 -9.95 -7.85
C PHE A 163 8.08 -9.79 -7.94
N GLY A 164 7.42 -10.73 -8.62
CA GLY A 164 5.96 -10.78 -8.74
C GLY A 164 5.26 -11.33 -7.48
N PRO A 165 3.92 -11.37 -7.46
CA PRO A 165 3.17 -11.96 -6.36
C PRO A 165 3.61 -13.39 -6.05
N GLY A 166 3.74 -13.73 -4.76
CA GLY A 166 4.27 -15.01 -4.30
C GLY A 166 5.40 -14.87 -3.29
N VAL A 167 5.79 -15.99 -2.67
CA VAL A 167 6.94 -16.06 -1.78
C VAL A 167 8.20 -16.33 -2.59
N HIS A 168 9.24 -15.52 -2.37
CA HIS A 168 10.55 -15.68 -3.00
C HIS A 168 11.61 -15.77 -1.90
N ALA A 169 12.63 -16.61 -2.07
CA ALA A 169 13.71 -16.75 -1.09
C ALA A 169 15.10 -16.68 -1.75
N PRO A 170 15.46 -15.54 -2.37
CA PRO A 170 16.77 -15.37 -3.01
C PRO A 170 17.94 -15.31 -2.01
N GLY A 171 17.67 -15.11 -0.72
CA GLY A 171 18.72 -14.86 0.27
C GLY A 171 19.34 -13.48 0.05
N GLU A 172 20.65 -13.41 -0.18
CA GLU A 172 21.30 -12.12 -0.44
C GLU A 172 21.18 -11.72 -1.92
N ILE A 173 20.57 -10.57 -2.16
CA ILE A 173 20.45 -9.93 -3.47
C ILE A 173 21.59 -8.92 -3.61
N GLN A 174 22.54 -9.23 -4.48
CA GLN A 174 23.59 -8.28 -4.87
C GLN A 174 23.04 -7.33 -5.93
N ILE A 175 23.06 -6.03 -5.66
CA ILE A 175 22.54 -4.99 -6.55
C ILE A 175 23.68 -4.14 -7.12
N ALA A 176 23.69 -3.97 -8.44
CA ALA A 176 24.65 -3.15 -9.16
C ALA A 176 24.19 -1.69 -9.30
N ALA A 177 25.11 -0.82 -9.73
CA ALA A 177 24.79 0.57 -10.02
C ALA A 177 23.69 0.67 -11.11
N GLY A 178 22.76 1.61 -10.93
CA GLY A 178 21.63 1.85 -11.84
C GLY A 178 20.49 0.83 -11.74
N GLN A 179 20.66 -0.30 -11.05
CA GLN A 179 19.62 -1.32 -10.98
C GLN A 179 18.46 -0.92 -10.06
N THR A 180 17.28 -1.43 -10.41
CA THR A 180 16.07 -1.31 -9.61
C THR A 180 15.63 -2.68 -9.08
N VAL A 181 15.39 -2.81 -7.78
CA VAL A 181 14.63 -3.94 -7.22
C VAL A 181 13.17 -3.52 -7.10
N TYR A 182 12.28 -4.23 -7.79
CA TYR A 182 10.84 -3.96 -7.73
C TYR A 182 10.11 -5.13 -7.05
N LEU A 183 9.51 -4.85 -5.90
CA LEU A 183 8.70 -5.80 -5.13
C LEU A 183 7.22 -5.55 -5.42
N ALA A 184 6.62 -6.33 -6.33
CA ALA A 184 5.21 -6.14 -6.67
C ALA A 184 4.30 -6.39 -5.47
N ARG A 185 3.08 -5.84 -5.49
CA ARG A 185 2.04 -6.16 -4.50
C ARG A 185 1.84 -7.68 -4.40
N GLY A 186 1.74 -8.21 -3.18
CA GLY A 186 1.63 -9.64 -2.94
C GLY A 186 2.95 -10.42 -3.07
N ALA A 187 4.07 -9.76 -3.42
CA ALA A 187 5.39 -10.37 -3.32
C ALA A 187 5.85 -10.38 -1.86
N TYR A 188 6.35 -11.52 -1.39
CA TYR A 188 6.96 -11.68 -0.08
C TYR A 188 8.37 -12.26 -0.26
N VAL A 189 9.38 -11.39 -0.23
CA VAL A 189 10.77 -11.72 -0.55
C VAL A 189 11.57 -11.91 0.72
N LYS A 190 12.04 -13.13 0.97
CA LYS A 190 12.93 -13.50 2.08
C LYS A 190 14.38 -13.31 1.66
N GLY A 191 15.06 -12.37 2.30
CA GLY A 191 16.39 -11.99 1.86
C GLY A 191 16.86 -10.65 2.39
N ARG A 192 17.98 -10.18 1.84
CA ARG A 192 18.51 -8.83 2.06
C ARG A 192 19.05 -8.26 0.75
N ILE A 193 19.11 -6.94 0.63
CA ILE A 193 19.65 -6.26 -0.55
C ILE A 193 20.99 -5.63 -0.17
N VAL A 194 22.04 -5.96 -0.91
CA VAL A 194 23.41 -5.50 -0.66
C VAL A 194 23.96 -4.88 -1.95
N GLY A 195 24.52 -3.69 -1.85
CA GLY A 195 25.18 -3.01 -2.96
C GLY A 195 26.46 -2.34 -2.49
N ARG A 196 27.56 -2.55 -3.23
CA ARG A 196 28.86 -1.92 -2.96
C ARG A 196 29.23 -1.00 -4.11
N ASN A 197 29.52 0.27 -3.80
CA ASN A 197 29.78 1.33 -4.77
C ASN A 197 28.65 1.45 -5.84
N ALA A 198 27.43 1.00 -5.50
CA ALA A 198 26.29 0.94 -6.39
C ALA A 198 25.49 2.25 -6.33
N ARG A 199 25.82 3.20 -7.21
CA ARG A 199 25.12 4.48 -7.33
C ARG A 199 23.85 4.33 -8.18
N GLY A 200 22.84 5.16 -7.94
CA GLY A 200 21.59 5.15 -8.74
C GLY A 200 20.71 3.92 -8.52
N VAL A 201 20.85 3.25 -7.37
CA VAL A 201 20.00 2.11 -6.97
C VAL A 201 18.61 2.59 -6.58
N CYS A 202 17.58 1.88 -7.07
CA CYS A 202 16.18 2.07 -6.66
C CYS A 202 15.62 0.79 -6.01
N ILE A 203 14.84 0.94 -4.94
CA ILE A 203 14.05 -0.15 -4.34
C ILE A 203 12.61 0.33 -4.25
N LEU A 204 11.72 -0.31 -5.01
CA LEU A 204 10.36 0.17 -5.27
C LEU A 204 9.33 -0.93 -5.08
N GLY A 205 8.06 -0.53 -5.05
CA GLY A 205 6.92 -1.43 -5.08
C GLY A 205 6.09 -1.44 -3.80
N ARG A 206 5.24 -2.46 -3.69
CA ARG A 206 4.23 -2.65 -2.62
C ARG A 206 4.39 -3.98 -1.89
N GLY A 207 5.35 -4.81 -2.31
CA GLY A 207 5.67 -6.08 -1.69
C GLY A 207 6.46 -5.93 -0.39
N VAL A 208 6.76 -7.08 0.21
CA VAL A 208 7.47 -7.20 1.49
C VAL A 208 8.88 -7.72 1.24
N LEU A 209 9.87 -7.07 1.86
CA LEU A 209 11.21 -7.64 2.05
C LEU A 209 11.32 -8.08 3.51
N SER A 210 11.53 -9.38 3.74
CA SER A 210 11.59 -9.99 5.06
C SER A 210 12.97 -10.57 5.34
N GLY A 211 13.52 -10.19 6.50
CA GLY A 211 14.76 -10.76 7.02
C GLY A 211 14.54 -11.92 7.98
N GLU A 212 13.37 -12.57 7.94
CA GLU A 212 12.95 -13.50 9.00
C GLU A 212 13.85 -14.72 9.20
N ASP A 213 14.60 -15.10 8.16
CA ASP A 213 15.55 -16.23 8.18
C ASP A 213 16.95 -15.83 8.68
N TYR A 214 17.18 -14.54 8.97
CA TYR A 214 18.48 -14.04 9.41
C TYR A 214 18.56 -13.93 10.94
N PRO A 215 19.67 -14.41 11.57
CA PRO A 215 19.88 -14.23 13.00
C PRO A 215 19.88 -12.76 13.41
N HIS A 216 19.49 -12.49 14.66
CA HIS A 216 19.59 -11.15 15.23
C HIS A 216 21.03 -10.62 15.10
N ARG A 217 21.19 -9.39 14.59
CA ARG A 217 22.48 -8.70 14.36
C ARG A 217 23.41 -9.35 13.33
N SER A 218 22.89 -10.08 12.34
CA SER A 218 23.69 -10.62 11.22
C SER A 218 23.90 -9.65 10.04
N GLY A 219 23.63 -8.35 10.24
CA GLY A 219 23.74 -7.30 9.22
C GLY A 219 22.44 -6.52 9.03
N HIS A 220 22.46 -5.55 8.12
CA HIS A 220 21.29 -4.77 7.73
C HIS A 220 20.50 -5.50 6.64
N LEU A 221 19.18 -5.30 6.62
CA LEU A 221 18.29 -5.85 5.58
C LEU A 221 18.51 -5.19 4.22
N ILE A 222 18.90 -3.90 4.24
CA ILE A 222 19.35 -3.15 3.06
C ILE A 222 20.69 -2.52 3.45
N ALA A 223 21.76 -2.88 2.73
CA ALA A 223 23.11 -2.39 2.96
C ALA A 223 23.70 -1.84 1.66
N LEU A 224 23.69 -0.52 1.50
CA LEU A 224 24.32 0.19 0.39
C LEU A 224 25.56 0.90 0.92
N THR A 225 26.75 0.43 0.55
CA THR A 225 28.04 0.93 1.06
C THR A 225 28.87 1.51 -0.06
N GLY A 226 29.52 2.65 0.20
CA GLY A 226 30.57 3.21 -0.65
C GLY A 226 31.94 3.08 0.03
N ASP A 227 33.01 3.00 -0.76
CA ASP A 227 34.36 3.20 -0.24
C ASP A 227 34.54 4.72 0.05
N SER A 228 35.19 5.06 1.17
CA SER A 228 35.38 6.46 1.60
C SER A 228 36.44 7.23 0.79
N SER A 229 36.71 6.83 -0.45
CA SER A 229 37.89 7.26 -1.23
C SER A 229 37.56 8.14 -2.44
N ASP A 230 36.34 8.69 -2.52
CA ASP A 230 35.90 9.60 -3.58
C ASP A 230 35.83 11.06 -3.08
#